data_AF-A0A920BJ42-F1
#
_entry.id   AF-A0A920BJ42-F1
#
_cell.length_a   1.000
_cell.length_b   1.000
_cell.length_c   1.000
_cell.angle_alpha   90.00
_cell.angle_beta   90.00
_cell.angle_gamma   90.00
#
_symmetry.space_group_name_H-M   'P 1'
#
loop_
_entity.id
_entity.type
_entity.pdbx_description
1 polymer ?
#
loop_
_entity_poly.entity_id
_entity_poly.type
_entity_poly.pdbx_seq_one_letter_code
_entity_poly.pdbx_strand_id
1 'polypeptide(L)'
;MATSTIGEAKARSVLNARIFDTTVLSWDISRACTIEHCIDEEQASYVLRVANALVPAVRSHNRERYKDPIAFTESSSDLEKLISVTGRDPKWESLGQTD
;
A
#
# COMPACT_ATOMS: atom_id res chain seq x y z
N MET A 1 -25.88 19.24 -24.54
CA MET A 1 -24.53 19.11 -23.97
C MET A 1 -24.50 17.85 -23.12
N ALA A 2 -23.75 16.83 -23.54
CA ALA A 2 -23.54 15.64 -22.73
C ALA A 2 -22.61 16.03 -21.58
N THR A 3 -23.11 15.99 -20.35
CA THR A 3 -22.29 16.06 -19.14
C THR A 3 -21.38 14.85 -19.16
N SER A 4 -20.10 15.08 -19.43
CA SER A 4 -19.05 14.07 -19.35
C SER A 4 -19.00 13.54 -17.92
N THR A 5 -19.63 12.39 -17.68
CA THR A 5 -19.51 11.60 -16.45
C THR A 5 -18.16 10.87 -16.36
N ILE A 6 -17.25 11.15 -17.29
CA ILE A 6 -15.88 10.63 -17.34
C ILE A 6 -14.99 11.66 -16.65
N GLY A 7 -14.66 11.47 -15.36
CA GLY A 7 -13.65 12.27 -14.66
C GLY A 7 -13.77 12.42 -13.14
N GLU A 8 -14.93 12.15 -12.52
CA GLU A 8 -15.13 12.36 -11.08
C GLU A 8 -14.88 11.11 -10.22
N ALA A 9 -13.71 10.47 -10.34
CA ALA A 9 -13.18 9.86 -9.12
C ALA A 9 -12.90 11.05 -8.18
N LYS A 10 -13.77 11.30 -7.17
CA LYS A 10 -13.68 12.45 -6.23
C LYS A 10 -12.21 12.76 -5.97
N ALA A 11 -11.71 13.98 -6.19
CA ALA A 11 -10.27 14.30 -6.19
C ALA A 11 -9.49 13.69 -4.99
N ARG A 12 -10.15 13.59 -3.83
CA ARG A 12 -9.65 12.88 -2.64
C ARG A 12 -9.31 11.41 -2.88
N SER A 13 -10.12 10.67 -3.63
CA SER A 13 -9.87 9.29 -4.01
C SER A 13 -8.63 9.14 -4.88
N VAL A 14 -8.44 10.04 -5.86
CA VAL A 14 -7.24 10.06 -6.71
C VAL A 14 -6.00 10.35 -5.86
N LEU A 15 -6.08 11.35 -4.98
CA LEU A 15 -5.03 11.67 -4.03
C LEU A 15 -4.70 10.50 -3.10
N ASN A 16 -5.71 9.88 -2.50
CA ASN A 16 -5.56 8.72 -1.61
C ASN A 16 -4.88 7.54 -2.33
N ALA A 17 -5.33 7.22 -3.55
CA ALA A 17 -4.72 6.17 -4.36
C ALA A 17 -3.24 6.49 -4.63
N ARG A 18 -2.91 7.76 -4.91
CA ARG A 18 -1.53 8.14 -5.18
C ARG A 18 -0.65 8.09 -3.93
N ILE A 19 -1.12 8.59 -2.80
CA ILE A 19 -0.42 8.50 -1.51
C ILE A 19 -0.17 7.03 -1.16
N PHE A 20 -1.17 6.17 -1.33
CA PHE A 20 -1.05 4.73 -1.12
C PHE A 20 0.03 4.11 -2.02
N ASP A 21 -0.07 4.31 -3.34
CA ASP A 21 0.88 3.74 -4.31
C ASP A 21 2.31 4.19 -3.99
N THR A 22 2.52 5.49 -3.77
CA THR A 22 3.87 6.02 -3.51
C THR A 22 4.41 5.57 -2.16
N THR A 23 3.58 5.42 -1.13
CA THR A 23 4.03 4.94 0.19
C THR A 23 4.49 3.49 0.10
N VAL A 24 3.72 2.62 -0.57
CA VAL A 24 4.09 1.21 -0.76
C VAL A 24 5.33 1.08 -1.63
N LEU A 25 5.45 1.85 -2.72
CA LEU A 25 6.63 1.83 -3.59
C LEU A 25 7.89 2.36 -2.88
N SER A 26 7.75 3.41 -2.07
CA SER A 26 8.87 3.91 -1.24
C SER A 26 9.32 2.84 -0.24
N TRP A 27 8.38 2.13 0.39
CA TRP A 27 8.73 0.99 1.26
C TRP A 27 9.42 -0.13 0.47
N ASP A 28 8.91 -0.51 -0.69
CA ASP A 28 9.50 -1.55 -1.56
C ASP A 28 10.97 -1.21 -1.90
N ILE A 29 11.24 0.04 -2.31
CA ILE A 29 12.59 0.52 -2.62
C ILE A 29 13.47 0.53 -1.38
N SER A 30 12.98 1.08 -0.26
CA SER A 30 13.74 1.09 0.98
C SER A 30 14.13 -0.31 1.43
N ARG A 31 13.21 -1.27 1.33
CA ARG A 31 13.50 -2.66 1.67
C ARG A 31 14.46 -3.33 0.71
N ALA A 32 14.27 -3.17 -0.60
CA ALA A 32 15.12 -3.77 -1.63
C ALA A 32 16.57 -3.26 -1.54
N CYS A 33 16.73 -1.96 -1.30
CA CYS A 33 18.03 -1.29 -1.25
C CYS A 33 18.66 -1.27 0.15
N THR A 34 18.00 -1.85 1.16
CA THR A 34 18.48 -1.83 2.57
C THR A 34 18.75 -0.40 3.07
N ILE A 35 17.88 0.54 2.71
CA ILE A 35 17.94 1.93 3.20
C ILE A 35 16.77 2.20 4.14
N GLU A 36 16.95 3.14 5.07
CA GLU A 36 15.88 3.56 5.96
C GLU A 36 14.73 4.21 5.17
N HIS A 37 13.49 3.93 5.57
CA HIS A 37 12.31 4.61 5.04
C HIS A 37 11.88 5.74 5.99
N CYS A 38 11.35 6.84 5.44
CA CYS A 38 10.82 7.95 6.24
C CYS A 38 9.31 7.83 6.51
N ILE A 39 8.74 6.62 6.45
CA ILE A 39 7.32 6.38 6.74
C ILE A 39 7.16 6.28 8.26
N ASP A 40 6.62 7.34 8.85
CA ASP A 40 6.28 7.38 10.28
C ASP A 40 4.92 6.73 10.58
N GLU A 41 4.58 6.64 11.86
CA GLU A 41 3.34 6.00 12.31
C GLU A 41 2.08 6.77 11.87
N GLU A 42 2.12 8.10 11.81
CA GLU A 42 0.98 8.92 11.39
C GLU A 42 0.66 8.67 9.91
N GLN A 43 1.69 8.70 9.06
CA GLN A 43 1.57 8.37 7.65
C GLN A 43 1.14 6.92 7.47
N ALA A 44 1.76 5.97 8.17
CA ALA A 44 1.40 4.56 8.10
C ALA A 44 -0.07 4.33 8.45
N SER A 45 -0.56 4.93 9.53
CA SER A 45 -1.95 4.82 9.97
C SER A 45 -2.94 5.41 8.96
N TYR A 46 -2.63 6.61 8.43
CA TYR A 46 -3.45 7.22 7.39
C TYR A 46 -3.54 6.35 6.13
N VAL A 47 -2.41 5.81 5.69
CA VAL A 47 -2.33 5.01 4.47
C VAL A 47 -2.92 3.62 4.68
N LEU A 48 -2.79 3.03 5.86
CA LEU A 48 -3.47 1.78 6.25
C LEU A 48 -5.00 1.93 6.12
N ARG A 49 -5.56 3.04 6.64
CA ARG A 49 -7.00 3.36 6.47
C ARG A 49 -7.39 3.42 4.99
N VAL A 50 -6.54 4.01 4.14
CA VAL A 50 -6.77 4.05 2.69
C VAL A 50 -6.68 2.64 2.07
N ALA A 51 -5.66 1.86 2.43
CA ALA A 51 -5.42 0.51 1.92
C ALA A 51 -6.59 -0.43 2.22
N ASN A 52 -7.11 -0.38 3.45
CA ASN A 52 -8.27 -1.18 3.88
C ASN A 52 -9.54 -0.87 3.10
N ALA A 53 -9.68 0.33 2.53
CA ALA A 53 -10.79 0.67 1.64
C ALA A 53 -10.49 0.33 0.17
N LEU A 54 -9.28 0.65 -0.31
CA LEU A 54 -8.90 0.55 -1.71
C LEU A 54 -8.65 -0.90 -2.15
N VAL A 55 -7.86 -1.65 -1.40
CA VAL A 55 -7.36 -2.97 -1.83
C VAL A 55 -8.51 -3.98 -2.00
N PRO A 56 -9.49 -4.11 -1.08
CA PRO A 56 -10.64 -4.99 -1.29
C PRO A 56 -11.47 -4.61 -2.52
N ALA A 57 -11.69 -3.30 -2.75
CA ALA A 57 -12.44 -2.81 -3.90
C ALA A 57 -11.73 -3.08 -5.23
N VAL A 58 -10.39 -2.98 -5.26
CA VAL A 58 -9.62 -3.33 -6.46
C VAL A 58 -9.63 -4.85 -6.68
N ARG A 59 -9.43 -5.66 -5.63
CA ARG A 59 -9.45 -7.12 -5.74
C ARG A 59 -10.78 -7.67 -6.25
N SER A 60 -11.92 -7.04 -5.93
CA SER A 60 -13.22 -7.48 -6.42
C SER A 60 -13.40 -7.29 -7.94
N HIS A 61 -12.61 -6.40 -8.55
CA HIS A 61 -12.63 -6.13 -10.00
C HIS A 61 -11.44 -6.75 -10.74
N ASN A 62 -10.28 -6.83 -10.10
CA ASN A 62 -9.05 -7.42 -10.63
C ASN A 62 -8.27 -8.08 -9.49
N ARG A 63 -8.52 -9.38 -9.30
CA ARG A 63 -7.92 -10.17 -8.23
C ARG A 63 -6.39 -10.26 -8.35
N GLU A 64 -5.86 -10.29 -9.57
CA GLU A 64 -4.41 -10.45 -9.82
C GLU A 64 -3.59 -9.22 -9.46
N ARG A 65 -4.24 -8.06 -9.27
CA ARG A 65 -3.56 -6.81 -8.94
C ARG A 65 -2.85 -6.84 -7.57
N TYR A 66 -3.36 -7.62 -6.62
CA TYR A 66 -2.79 -7.78 -5.29
C TYR A 66 -2.80 -9.26 -4.88
N LYS A 67 -1.70 -9.75 -4.31
CA LYS A 67 -1.66 -11.08 -3.67
C LYS A 67 -2.61 -11.15 -2.49
N ASP A 68 -2.92 -12.34 -1.99
CA ASP A 68 -3.72 -12.49 -0.77
C ASP A 68 -3.03 -11.81 0.42
N PRO A 69 -3.78 -11.18 1.36
CA PRO A 69 -3.19 -10.56 2.54
C PRO A 69 -2.38 -11.55 3.36
N ILE A 70 -1.29 -11.05 3.95
CA ILE A 70 -0.52 -11.81 4.93
C ILE A 70 -1.11 -11.55 6.32
N ALA A 71 -1.17 -12.59 7.15
CA ALA A 71 -1.67 -12.47 8.51
C ALA A 71 -0.74 -11.61 9.36
N PHE A 72 -1.32 -10.71 10.14
CA PHE A 72 -0.62 -9.88 11.13
C PHE A 72 -1.35 -9.94 12.48
N THR A 73 -0.70 -9.51 13.55
CA THR A 73 -1.32 -9.42 14.87
C THR A 73 -1.75 -7.99 15.19
N GLU A 74 -2.63 -7.81 16.17
CA GLU A 74 -3.01 -6.47 16.63
C GLU A 74 -1.81 -5.66 17.13
N SER A 75 -0.78 -6.34 17.64
CA SER A 75 0.48 -5.75 18.10
C SER A 75 1.45 -5.36 16.99
N SER A 76 1.18 -5.71 15.72
CA SER A 76 1.98 -5.25 14.58
C SER A 76 1.87 -3.74 14.42
N SER A 77 2.92 -3.12 13.89
CA SER A 77 2.88 -1.69 13.56
C SER A 77 1.90 -1.41 12.42
N ASP A 78 1.41 -0.17 12.30
CA ASP A 78 0.50 0.17 11.21
C ASP A 78 1.17 0.01 9.84
N LEU A 79 2.50 0.18 9.76
CA LEU A 79 3.26 -0.09 8.54
C LEU A 79 3.25 -1.59 8.19
N GLU A 80 3.49 -2.49 9.16
CA GLU A 80 3.42 -3.94 8.91
C GLU A 80 2.01 -4.35 8.44
N LYS A 81 0.97 -3.80 9.09
CA LYS A 81 -0.42 -4.02 8.69
C LYS A 81 -0.68 -3.53 7.27
N LEU A 82 -0.22 -2.33 6.93
CA LEU A 82 -0.36 -1.72 5.59
C LEU A 82 0.25 -2.61 4.51
N ILE A 83 1.51 -3.03 4.69
CA ILE A 83 2.22 -3.86 3.72
C ILE A 83 1.52 -5.22 3.56
N SER A 84 1.11 -5.82 4.68
CA SER A 84 0.38 -7.09 4.71
C SER A 84 -0.94 -7.04 3.94
N VAL A 85 -1.69 -5.93 4.04
CA VAL A 85 -2.95 -5.74 3.29
C VAL A 85 -2.73 -5.87 1.78
N THR A 86 -1.57 -5.45 1.26
CA THR A 86 -1.23 -5.56 -0.17
C THR A 86 -0.79 -6.97 -0.61
N GLY A 87 -0.63 -7.89 0.34
CA GLY A 87 -0.10 -9.24 0.12
C GLY A 87 1.43 -9.31 -0.05
N ARG A 88 2.12 -8.22 0.32
CA ARG A 88 3.58 -8.20 0.50
C ARG A 88 3.92 -8.69 1.91
N ASP A 89 5.08 -9.33 2.04
CA ASP A 89 5.61 -9.75 3.34
C ASP A 89 6.37 -8.59 4.00
N PRO A 90 5.90 -8.03 5.13
CA PRO A 90 6.61 -6.97 5.84
C PRO A 90 8.00 -7.39 6.33
N LYS A 91 8.20 -8.69 6.50
CA LYS A 91 9.44 -9.31 6.96
C LYS A 91 10.27 -9.87 5.82
N TRP A 92 9.95 -9.51 4.59
CA TRP A 92 10.79 -9.85 3.45
C TRP A 92 12.22 -9.39 3.69
N GLU A 93 13.12 -10.36 3.75
CA GLU A 93 14.55 -10.13 3.74
C GLU A 93 15.02 -10.09 2.28
N SER A 94 15.57 -8.95 1.87
CA SER A 94 16.35 -8.90 0.63
C SER A 94 17.54 -9.82 0.85
N LEU A 95 17.59 -10.94 0.13
CA LEU A 95 18.80 -11.77 0.06
C LEU A 95 19.88 -10.86 -0.47
N GLY A 96 20.72 -10.34 0.43
CA GLY A 96 21.75 -9.36 0.09
C GLY A 96 22.48 -9.83 -1.15
N GLN A 97 22.59 -8.96 -2.16
CA GLN A 97 23.54 -9.19 -3.23
C GLN A 97 24.90 -9.27 -2.55
N THR A 98 25.42 -10.49 -2.42
CA THR A 98 26.84 -10.71 -2.21
C THR A 98 27.51 -10.18 -3.48
N ASP A 99 28.11 -9.00 -3.37
CA ASP A 99 29.09 -8.50 -4.33
C ASP A 99 30.26 -9.49 -4.47
#